data_AF-A0A973H429-F1
#
_entry.id   AF-A0A973H429-F1
#
_cell.length_a   1.000
_cell.length_b   1.000
_cell.length_c   1.000
_cell.angle_alpha   90.00
_cell.angle_beta   90.00
_cell.angle_gamma   90.00
#
_symmetry.space_group_name_H-M   'P 1'
#
loop_
_entity.id
_entity.type
_entity.pdbx_description
1 polymer ?
#
loop_
_entity_poly.entity_id
_entity_poly.type
_entity_poly.pdbx_seq_one_letter_code
_entity_poly.pdbx_strand_id
1 'polypeptide(L)'
;ARAACTDALGVLAAARPDRLVVIGPAEQSGRGVHVEGARGSFRGFGVEVDVRLGRDTGVAAEHTLPTSLAVAAWLLARTGWSDAPIEGLGVGEPLAAERCIEVGRDIAARDERVALLVMGDASACRTLKAPGYLDERAAPFDAEVARALGAADVAALQALDSDLAYELKASGRAPWQVLAGAAEGAGLGGELLYEDAPYGVGYVVAAWS
;
A
#
# COMPACT_ATOMS: atom_id res chain seq x y z
N ALA A 1 13.08 -5.22 6.16
CA ALA A 1 11.76 -5.37 5.51
C ALA A 1 10.80 -6.25 6.31
N ARG A 2 10.92 -7.58 6.33
CA ARG A 2 9.86 -8.46 6.92
C ARG A 2 9.52 -8.20 8.39
N ALA A 3 10.53 -8.00 9.25
CA ALA A 3 10.30 -7.67 10.66
C ALA A 3 9.53 -6.34 10.80
N ALA A 4 9.99 -5.28 10.10
CA ALA A 4 9.30 -4.00 10.05
C ALA A 4 7.84 -4.10 9.57
N CYS A 5 7.53 -4.95 8.58
CA CYS A 5 6.14 -5.19 8.18
C CYS A 5 5.32 -5.82 9.31
N THR A 6 5.89 -6.76 10.06
CA THR A 6 5.23 -7.35 11.23
C THR A 6 5.00 -6.31 12.33
N ASP A 7 5.98 -5.44 12.59
CA ASP A 7 5.85 -4.36 13.57
C ASP A 7 4.74 -3.37 13.17
N ALA A 8 4.69 -2.95 11.90
CA ALA A 8 3.64 -2.08 11.38
C ALA A 8 2.24 -2.72 11.51
N LEU A 9 2.10 -4.02 11.22
CA LEU A 9 0.83 -4.74 11.43
C LEU A 9 0.45 -4.81 12.91
N GLY A 10 1.43 -4.89 13.82
CA GLY A 10 1.21 -4.80 15.26
C GLY A 10 0.60 -3.46 15.68
N VAL A 11 1.04 -2.35 15.09
CA VAL A 11 0.45 -1.02 15.32
C VAL A 11 -1.01 -0.98 14.87
N LEU A 12 -1.33 -1.53 13.68
CA LEU A 12 -2.71 -1.59 13.19
C LEU A 12 -3.61 -2.45 14.10
N ALA A 13 -3.10 -3.58 14.60
CA ALA A 13 -3.84 -4.43 15.52
C ALA A 13 -4.11 -3.72 16.86
N ALA A 14 -3.12 -2.99 17.39
CA ALA A 14 -3.25 -2.23 18.63
C ALA A 14 -4.29 -1.10 18.54
N ALA A 15 -4.53 -0.55 17.33
CA ALA A 15 -5.56 0.46 17.09
C ALA A 15 -7.01 -0.07 17.23
N ARG A 16 -7.20 -1.40 17.28
CA ARG A 16 -8.51 -2.08 17.37
C ARG A 16 -9.54 -1.51 16.37
N PRO A 17 -9.24 -1.58 15.06
CA PRO A 17 -10.15 -1.10 14.04
C PRO A 17 -11.40 -1.98 13.98
N ASP A 18 -12.50 -1.41 13.47
CA ASP A 18 -13.70 -2.16 13.08
C ASP A 18 -13.54 -2.70 11.64
N ARG A 19 -12.67 -2.06 10.84
CA ARG A 19 -12.32 -2.42 9.45
C ARG A 19 -10.85 -2.24 9.17
N LEU A 20 -10.23 -3.24 8.53
CA LEU A 20 -8.95 -3.06 7.84
C LEU A 20 -9.21 -2.89 6.33
N VAL A 21 -8.76 -1.78 5.76
CA VAL A 21 -8.76 -1.57 4.29
C VAL A 21 -7.33 -1.69 3.78
N VAL A 22 -7.12 -2.66 2.89
CA VAL A 22 -5.83 -2.87 2.21
C VAL A 22 -5.86 -2.14 0.88
N ILE A 23 -4.97 -1.19 0.67
CA ILE A 23 -4.91 -0.37 -0.55
C ILE A 23 -3.62 -0.73 -1.28
N GLY A 24 -3.65 -0.89 -2.60
CA GLY A 24 -2.43 -1.15 -3.36
C GLY A 24 -2.56 -0.91 -4.86
N PRO A 25 -1.44 -0.83 -5.59
CA PRO A 25 -1.45 -0.63 -7.02
C PRO A 25 -2.09 -1.83 -7.73
N ALA A 26 -2.86 -1.56 -8.78
CA ALA A 26 -3.55 -2.59 -9.55
C ALA A 26 -3.61 -2.27 -11.05
N GLU A 27 -3.32 -3.29 -11.86
CA GLU A 27 -3.63 -3.29 -13.30
C GLU A 27 -5.13 -3.26 -13.54
N GLN A 28 -5.55 -2.94 -14.77
CA GLN A 28 -6.96 -2.69 -15.12
C GLN A 28 -7.94 -3.77 -14.61
N SER A 29 -7.57 -5.05 -14.69
CA SER A 29 -8.39 -6.18 -14.24
C SER A 29 -8.51 -6.34 -12.72
N GLY A 30 -7.63 -5.68 -11.95
CA GLY A 30 -7.59 -5.74 -10.49
C GLY A 30 -7.99 -4.44 -9.80
N ARG A 31 -8.44 -3.42 -10.54
CA ARG A 31 -8.90 -2.14 -9.97
C ARG A 31 -10.23 -2.29 -9.25
N GLY A 32 -10.45 -1.46 -8.24
CA GLY A 32 -11.70 -1.43 -7.49
C GLY A 32 -11.66 -2.28 -6.22
N VAL A 33 -12.85 -2.53 -5.66
CA VAL A 33 -13.03 -3.17 -4.35
C VAL A 33 -12.85 -4.69 -4.47
N HIS A 34 -12.10 -5.27 -3.53
CA HIS A 34 -11.94 -6.71 -3.34
C HIS A 34 -12.50 -7.10 -1.99
N VAL A 35 -13.47 -8.01 -1.98
CA VAL A 35 -14.13 -8.46 -0.76
C VAL A 35 -13.26 -9.43 0.05
N GLU A 36 -13.56 -9.56 1.35
CA GLU A 36 -12.99 -10.62 2.19
C GLU A 36 -13.26 -12.00 1.55
N GLY A 37 -12.22 -12.82 1.43
CA GLY A 37 -12.26 -14.11 0.74
C GLY A 37 -11.69 -14.08 -0.69
N ALA A 38 -11.42 -12.89 -1.25
CA ALA A 38 -10.79 -12.75 -2.55
C ALA A 38 -9.46 -13.50 -2.63
N ARG A 39 -9.23 -14.19 -3.75
CA ARG A 39 -8.09 -15.10 -3.95
C ARG A 39 -7.01 -14.45 -4.80
N GLY A 40 -5.75 -14.73 -4.47
CA GLY A 40 -4.59 -14.37 -5.26
C GLY A 40 -3.63 -15.56 -5.38
N SER A 41 -2.62 -15.43 -6.22
CA SER A 41 -1.60 -16.46 -6.38
C SER A 41 -0.27 -15.86 -6.80
N PHE A 42 0.84 -16.44 -6.32
CA PHE A 42 2.19 -16.06 -6.75
C PHE A 42 2.77 -16.96 -7.84
N ARG A 43 1.95 -17.85 -8.43
CA ARG A 43 2.36 -18.78 -9.50
C ARG A 43 2.91 -18.06 -10.73
N GLY A 44 2.39 -16.87 -11.04
CA GLY A 44 2.91 -16.00 -12.11
C GLY A 44 4.35 -15.55 -11.90
N PHE A 45 4.87 -15.64 -10.67
CA PHE A 45 6.25 -15.37 -10.29
C PHE A 45 7.07 -16.66 -10.05
N GLY A 46 6.53 -17.82 -10.44
CA GLY A 46 7.16 -19.13 -10.20
C GLY A 46 7.08 -19.61 -8.75
N VAL A 47 6.22 -19.01 -7.93
CA VAL A 47 6.03 -19.38 -6.52
C VAL A 47 4.68 -20.05 -6.35
N GLU A 48 4.69 -21.33 -6.00
CA GLU A 48 3.51 -22.19 -5.85
C GLU A 48 2.75 -21.92 -4.54
N VAL A 49 2.34 -20.66 -4.34
CA VAL A 49 1.62 -20.19 -3.14
C VAL A 49 0.36 -19.47 -3.56
N ASP A 50 -0.77 -19.99 -3.09
CA ASP A 50 -2.07 -19.35 -3.20
C ASP A 50 -2.38 -18.58 -1.91
N VAL A 51 -3.04 -17.42 -2.05
CA VAL A 51 -3.34 -16.51 -0.94
C VAL A 51 -4.81 -16.11 -0.96
N ARG A 52 -5.30 -15.67 0.20
CA ARG A 52 -6.68 -15.19 0.37
C ARG A 52 -6.68 -13.96 1.26
N LEU A 53 -7.44 -12.94 0.86
CA LEU A 53 -7.63 -11.74 1.66
C LEU A 53 -8.59 -12.03 2.82
N GLY A 54 -8.06 -12.23 4.02
CA GLY A 54 -8.86 -12.53 5.20
C GLY A 54 -9.50 -13.93 5.17
N ARG A 55 -10.67 -14.04 5.80
CA ARG A 55 -11.37 -15.32 6.00
C ARG A 55 -12.04 -15.81 4.73
N ASP A 56 -12.30 -17.11 4.69
CA ASP A 56 -13.14 -17.68 3.65
C ASP A 56 -14.60 -17.38 3.95
N THR A 57 -15.22 -16.56 3.10
CA THR A 57 -16.62 -16.17 3.22
C THR A 57 -17.55 -17.07 2.39
N GLY A 58 -17.00 -18.02 1.62
CA GLY A 58 -17.76 -18.85 0.68
C GLY A 58 -18.32 -18.10 -0.54
N VAL A 59 -18.05 -16.79 -0.64
CA VAL A 59 -18.46 -15.95 -1.77
C VAL A 59 -17.37 -16.00 -2.84
N ALA A 60 -17.77 -16.28 -4.08
CA ALA A 60 -16.85 -16.21 -5.21
C ALA A 60 -16.47 -14.75 -5.46
N ALA A 61 -15.18 -14.43 -5.36
CA ALA A 61 -14.69 -13.11 -5.73
C ALA A 61 -14.76 -12.92 -7.25
N GLU A 62 -15.20 -11.75 -7.68
CA GLU A 62 -15.30 -11.38 -9.09
C GLU A 62 -13.92 -11.28 -9.76
N HIS A 63 -12.90 -10.87 -8.98
CA HIS A 63 -11.55 -10.63 -9.45
C HIS A 63 -10.50 -11.36 -8.61
N THR A 64 -9.41 -11.73 -9.28
CA THR A 64 -8.19 -12.19 -8.59
C THR A 64 -7.48 -10.99 -7.98
N LEU A 65 -6.89 -11.16 -6.79
CA LEU A 65 -6.13 -10.11 -6.14
C LEU A 65 -4.96 -9.65 -7.03
N PRO A 66 -4.79 -8.33 -7.25
CA PRO A 66 -3.54 -7.80 -7.78
C PRO A 66 -2.38 -8.13 -6.84
N THR A 67 -1.15 -8.17 -7.38
CA THR A 67 0.05 -8.61 -6.65
C THR A 67 0.25 -7.88 -5.32
N SER A 68 -0.01 -6.58 -5.28
CA SER A 68 0.08 -5.76 -4.06
C SER A 68 -0.83 -6.26 -2.95
N LEU A 69 -2.11 -6.49 -3.26
CA LEU A 69 -3.09 -7.02 -2.31
C LEU A 69 -2.84 -8.48 -1.97
N ALA A 70 -2.29 -9.27 -2.90
CA ALA A 70 -1.85 -10.65 -2.64
C ALA A 70 -0.69 -10.70 -1.63
N VAL A 71 0.29 -9.78 -1.72
CA VAL A 71 1.38 -9.64 -0.74
C VAL A 71 0.83 -9.22 0.63
N ALA A 72 -0.09 -8.26 0.68
CA ALA A 72 -0.75 -7.88 1.91
C ALA A 72 -1.51 -9.05 2.56
N ALA A 73 -2.31 -9.77 1.78
CA ALA A 73 -3.03 -10.96 2.23
C ALA A 73 -2.07 -12.02 2.81
N TRP A 74 -0.91 -12.23 2.18
CA TRP A 74 0.12 -13.12 2.69
C TRP A 74 0.74 -12.65 4.01
N LEU A 75 1.01 -11.35 4.16
CA LEU A 75 1.54 -10.77 5.40
C LEU A 75 0.54 -10.89 6.56
N LEU A 76 -0.74 -10.56 6.29
CA LEU A 76 -1.83 -10.68 7.26
C LEU A 76 -2.06 -12.13 7.70
N ALA A 77 -2.04 -13.08 6.77
CA ALA A 77 -2.15 -14.50 7.09
C ALA A 77 -0.98 -14.99 7.95
N ARG A 78 0.25 -14.53 7.67
CA ARG A 78 1.44 -14.92 8.45
C ARG A 78 1.48 -14.36 9.86
N THR A 79 0.83 -13.22 10.08
CA THR A 79 0.69 -12.60 11.41
C THR A 79 -0.56 -13.07 12.16
N GLY A 80 -1.42 -13.87 11.50
CA GLY A 80 -2.63 -14.39 12.10
C GLY A 80 -3.71 -13.33 12.32
N TRP A 81 -3.74 -12.30 11.48
CA TRP A 81 -4.71 -11.20 11.60
C TRP A 81 -6.15 -11.73 11.70
N SER A 82 -6.82 -11.37 12.79
CA SER A 82 -8.24 -11.70 13.03
C SER A 82 -9.02 -10.59 13.72
N ASP A 83 -8.41 -9.43 13.94
CA ASP A 83 -8.96 -8.35 14.78
C ASP A 83 -10.15 -7.65 14.13
N ALA A 84 -10.13 -7.52 12.80
CA ALA A 84 -11.20 -6.91 12.02
C ALA A 84 -11.37 -7.64 10.69
N PRO A 85 -12.59 -7.72 10.13
CA PRO A 85 -12.75 -8.17 8.75
C PRO A 85 -11.98 -7.24 7.79
N ILE A 86 -11.71 -7.70 6.57
CA ILE A 86 -10.81 -7.01 5.63
C ILE A 86 -11.53 -6.65 4.33
N GLU A 87 -11.23 -5.47 3.77
CA GLU A 87 -11.59 -5.05 2.42
C GLU A 87 -10.31 -4.67 1.66
N GLY A 88 -10.23 -4.97 0.37
CA GLY A 88 -9.14 -4.57 -0.51
C GLY A 88 -9.56 -3.49 -1.49
N LEU A 89 -8.64 -2.61 -1.87
CA LEU A 89 -8.85 -1.59 -2.89
C LEU A 89 -7.65 -1.55 -3.83
N GLY A 90 -7.88 -1.98 -5.07
CA GLY A 90 -6.92 -1.85 -6.16
C GLY A 90 -7.00 -0.47 -6.79
N VAL A 91 -5.91 0.29 -6.70
CA VAL A 91 -5.78 1.65 -7.26
C VAL A 91 -4.89 1.57 -8.50
N GLY A 92 -5.39 1.99 -9.65
CA GLY A 92 -4.62 1.89 -10.90
C GLY A 92 -4.11 3.24 -11.39
N GLU A 93 -2.99 3.24 -12.10
CA GLU A 93 -2.49 4.41 -12.82
C GLU A 93 -2.92 4.40 -14.31
N PRO A 94 -3.05 5.56 -14.97
CA PRO A 94 -3.02 6.89 -14.39
C PRO A 94 -4.33 7.20 -13.64
N LEU A 95 -4.22 7.60 -12.38
CA LEU A 95 -5.32 8.18 -11.59
C LEU A 95 -4.84 9.54 -11.08
N ALA A 96 -5.71 10.55 -11.20
CA ALA A 96 -5.41 11.90 -10.75
C ALA A 96 -5.20 11.93 -9.23
N ALA A 97 -4.27 12.76 -8.78
CA ALA A 97 -3.94 12.90 -7.36
C ALA A 97 -5.17 13.28 -6.53
N GLU A 98 -5.96 14.24 -7.03
CA GLU A 98 -7.19 14.72 -6.40
C GLU A 98 -8.17 13.56 -6.18
N ARG A 99 -8.29 12.67 -7.17
CA ARG A 99 -9.18 11.52 -7.05
C ARG A 99 -8.68 10.50 -6.04
N CYS A 100 -7.37 10.28 -5.93
CA CYS A 100 -6.78 9.42 -4.90
C CYS A 100 -7.10 9.99 -3.51
N ILE A 101 -6.90 11.30 -3.32
CA ILE A 101 -7.15 11.99 -2.06
C ILE A 101 -8.63 11.93 -1.67
N GLU A 102 -9.53 12.19 -2.62
CA GLU A 102 -10.98 12.05 -2.42
C GLU A 102 -11.37 10.64 -1.95
N VAL A 103 -10.83 9.59 -2.58
CA VAL A 103 -11.09 8.21 -2.17
C VAL A 103 -10.62 7.96 -0.73
N GLY A 104 -9.48 8.55 -0.34
CA GLY A 104 -9.00 8.51 1.05
C GLY A 104 -10.00 9.13 2.03
N ARG A 105 -10.49 10.33 1.72
CA ARG A 105 -11.51 11.02 2.53
C ARG A 105 -12.79 10.21 2.65
N ASP A 106 -13.25 9.63 1.53
CA ASP A 106 -14.45 8.78 1.50
C ASP A 106 -14.32 7.55 2.41
N ILE A 107 -13.11 6.96 2.49
CA ILE A 107 -12.83 5.84 3.40
C ILE A 107 -12.85 6.30 4.85
N ALA A 108 -12.24 7.45 5.17
CA ALA A 108 -12.19 7.99 6.52
C ALA A 108 -13.56 8.50 7.02
N ALA A 109 -14.47 8.86 6.11
CA ALA A 109 -15.82 9.33 6.43
C ALA A 109 -16.83 8.22 6.77
N ARG A 110 -16.42 6.94 6.73
CA ARG A 110 -17.27 5.80 7.11
C ARG A 110 -17.61 5.86 8.61
N ASP A 111 -18.79 5.36 9.00
CA ASP A 111 -19.26 5.33 10.40
C ASP A 111 -18.63 4.19 11.22
N GLU A 112 -17.37 3.87 10.95
CA GLU A 112 -16.61 2.79 11.59
C GLU A 112 -15.15 3.20 11.79
N ARG A 113 -14.45 2.63 12.77
CA ARG A 113 -13.01 2.88 12.96
C ARG A 113 -12.21 2.11 11.90
N VAL A 114 -11.64 2.83 10.95
CA VAL A 114 -10.86 2.23 9.85
C VAL A 114 -9.36 2.27 10.15
N ALA A 115 -8.68 1.15 9.93
CA ALA A 115 -7.23 1.08 9.76
C ALA A 115 -6.88 0.86 8.29
N LEU A 116 -5.76 1.42 7.83
CA LEU A 116 -5.27 1.27 6.46
C LEU A 116 -3.96 0.48 6.42
N LEU A 117 -3.89 -0.52 5.55
CA LEU A 117 -2.65 -1.16 5.14
C LEU A 117 -2.37 -0.77 3.68
N VAL A 118 -1.43 0.14 3.47
CA VAL A 118 -1.16 0.75 2.17
C VAL A 118 0.09 0.12 1.56
N MET A 119 -0.07 -0.50 0.41
CA MET A 119 0.95 -1.25 -0.30
C MET A 119 1.46 -0.46 -1.50
N GLY A 120 2.77 -0.45 -1.71
CA GLY A 120 3.38 0.16 -2.87
C GLY A 120 4.90 0.30 -2.70
N ASP A 121 5.59 0.31 -3.83
CA ASP A 121 7.03 0.54 -3.88
C ASP A 121 7.33 2.00 -4.23
N ALA A 122 8.48 2.49 -3.77
CA ALA A 122 9.05 3.75 -4.26
C ALA A 122 9.67 3.53 -5.66
N SER A 123 10.60 4.37 -6.10
CA SER A 123 11.11 4.31 -7.47
C SER A 123 11.74 2.94 -7.79
N ALA A 124 11.56 2.49 -9.03
CA ALA A 124 12.20 1.28 -9.56
C ALA A 124 13.43 1.60 -10.44
N CYS A 125 14.05 2.75 -10.20
CA CYS A 125 15.09 3.35 -11.05
C CYS A 125 16.40 3.65 -10.30
N ARG A 126 16.68 2.97 -9.18
CA ARG A 126 17.79 3.36 -8.26
C ARG A 126 19.18 2.89 -8.71
N THR A 127 19.27 1.97 -9.66
CA THR A 127 20.55 1.41 -10.12
C THR A 127 20.51 1.08 -11.62
N LEU A 128 21.68 0.87 -12.23
CA LEU A 128 21.79 0.44 -13.64
C LEU A 128 21.10 -0.92 -13.91
N LYS A 129 20.94 -1.76 -12.88
CA LYS A 129 20.28 -3.07 -12.97
C LYS A 129 18.81 -3.02 -12.53
N ALA A 130 18.31 -1.85 -12.17
CA ALA A 130 16.93 -1.68 -11.72
C ALA A 130 15.95 -1.92 -12.89
N PRO A 131 14.70 -2.34 -12.61
CA PRO A 131 13.69 -2.57 -13.65
C PRO A 131 13.39 -1.35 -14.54
N GLY A 132 13.57 -0.14 -14.00
CA GLY A 132 13.44 1.13 -14.71
C GLY A 132 14.73 1.70 -15.28
N TYR A 133 15.88 1.02 -15.10
CA TYR A 133 17.22 1.56 -15.31
C TYR A 133 17.55 2.74 -14.39
N LEU A 134 18.82 3.18 -14.34
CA LEU A 134 19.21 4.28 -13.47
C LEU A 134 18.60 5.60 -13.94
N ASP A 135 17.87 6.26 -13.04
CA ASP A 135 17.51 7.67 -13.15
C ASP A 135 18.03 8.39 -11.88
N GLU A 136 18.81 9.45 -12.06
CA GLU A 136 19.42 10.18 -10.93
C GLU A 136 18.38 10.83 -10.01
N ARG A 137 17.17 11.08 -10.52
CA ARG A 137 16.03 11.63 -9.76
C ARG A 137 15.39 10.60 -8.82
N ALA A 138 15.67 9.31 -9.01
CA ALA A 138 15.13 8.22 -8.18
C ALA A 138 15.56 8.34 -6.70
N ALA A 139 16.84 8.66 -6.47
CA ALA A 139 17.39 8.78 -5.12
C ALA A 139 16.71 9.88 -4.27
N PRO A 140 16.64 11.14 -4.74
CA PRO A 140 15.98 12.19 -3.98
C PRO A 140 14.47 11.98 -3.87
N PHE A 141 13.82 11.40 -4.89
CA PHE A 141 12.39 11.06 -4.82
C PHE A 141 12.10 10.06 -3.70
N ASP A 142 12.85 8.95 -3.62
CA ASP A 142 12.67 7.94 -2.58
C ASP A 142 12.92 8.50 -1.18
N ALA A 143 13.96 9.32 -1.02
CA ALA A 143 14.27 9.98 0.25
C ALA A 143 13.13 10.91 0.72
N GLU A 144 12.51 11.65 -0.20
CA GLU A 144 11.37 12.50 0.13
C GLU A 144 10.13 11.67 0.50
N VAL A 145 9.87 10.58 -0.21
CA VAL A 145 8.80 9.63 0.13
C VAL A 145 9.03 9.02 1.52
N ALA A 146 10.25 8.55 1.81
CA ALA A 146 10.59 7.96 3.11
C ALA A 146 10.45 8.97 4.24
N ARG A 147 10.89 10.22 4.03
CA ARG A 147 10.69 11.32 4.98
C ARG A 147 9.21 11.60 5.22
N ALA A 148 8.42 11.74 4.15
CA ALA A 148 7.00 12.07 4.25
C ALA A 148 6.20 10.96 4.94
N LEU A 149 6.43 9.70 4.57
CA LEU A 149 5.83 8.54 5.24
C LEU A 149 6.31 8.42 6.70
N GLY A 150 7.59 8.63 6.95
CA GLY A 150 8.17 8.55 8.29
C GLY A 150 7.69 9.63 9.25
N ALA A 151 7.26 10.80 8.75
CA ALA A 151 6.78 11.91 9.55
C ALA A 151 5.24 12.05 9.56
N ALA A 152 4.53 11.15 8.88
CA ALA A 152 3.09 11.31 8.58
C ALA A 152 2.77 12.67 7.93
N ASP A 153 3.63 13.13 7.02
CA ASP A 153 3.51 14.42 6.32
C ASP A 153 2.46 14.33 5.21
N VAL A 154 1.19 14.49 5.61
CA VAL A 154 0.02 14.42 4.72
C VAL A 154 0.16 15.38 3.53
N ALA A 155 0.61 16.62 3.77
CA ALA A 155 0.72 17.63 2.71
C ALA A 155 1.77 17.25 1.66
N ALA A 156 2.93 16.73 2.09
CA ALA A 156 3.96 16.27 1.16
C ALA A 156 3.49 15.09 0.32
N LEU A 157 2.78 14.12 0.91
CA LEU A 157 2.24 12.98 0.17
C LEU A 157 1.17 13.39 -0.85
N GLN A 158 0.32 14.36 -0.51
CA GLN A 158 -0.64 14.93 -1.46
C GLN A 158 0.05 15.61 -2.65
N ALA A 159 1.16 16.29 -2.38
CA ALA A 159 1.93 17.04 -3.37
C ALA A 159 2.89 16.19 -4.22
N LEU A 160 2.92 14.86 -4.04
CA LEU A 160 3.76 13.99 -4.87
C LEU A 160 3.44 14.17 -6.36
N ASP A 161 4.48 14.50 -7.12
CA ASP A 161 4.41 14.69 -8.56
C ASP A 161 4.05 13.37 -9.25
N SER A 162 2.89 13.36 -9.91
CA SER A 162 2.35 12.16 -10.54
C SER A 162 3.12 11.75 -11.80
N ASP A 163 3.65 12.73 -12.54
CA ASP A 163 4.41 12.48 -13.77
C ASP A 163 5.80 11.97 -13.42
N LEU A 164 6.48 12.59 -12.46
CA LEU A 164 7.77 12.12 -11.97
C LEU A 164 7.66 10.71 -11.37
N ALA A 165 6.65 10.46 -10.54
CA ALA A 165 6.44 9.13 -9.97
C ALA A 165 6.21 8.07 -11.05
N TYR A 166 5.44 8.39 -12.09
CA TYR A 166 5.21 7.51 -13.23
C TYR A 166 6.50 7.23 -14.01
N GLU A 167 7.29 8.26 -14.32
CA GLU A 167 8.61 8.11 -14.97
C GLU A 167 9.57 7.24 -14.16
N LEU A 168 9.56 7.40 -12.83
CA LEU A 168 10.36 6.62 -11.88
C LEU A 168 9.78 5.26 -11.53
N LYS A 169 8.61 4.91 -12.10
CA LYS A 169 7.86 3.66 -11.85
C LYS A 169 7.54 3.44 -10.36
N ALA A 170 7.27 4.52 -9.62
CA ALA A 170 6.94 4.48 -8.20
C ALA A 170 5.48 4.08 -7.97
N SER A 171 5.24 2.77 -7.86
CA SER A 171 3.89 2.18 -7.78
C SER A 171 3.10 2.59 -6.52
N GLY A 172 3.77 3.07 -5.47
CA GLY A 172 3.12 3.50 -4.24
C GLY A 172 2.48 4.89 -4.30
N ARG A 173 2.78 5.72 -5.30
CA ARG A 173 2.31 7.11 -5.37
C ARG A 173 0.80 7.24 -5.18
N ALA A 174 0.00 6.55 -6.00
CA ALA A 174 -1.45 6.65 -5.91
C ALA A 174 -2.02 6.09 -4.58
N PRO A 175 -1.63 4.89 -4.10
CA PRO A 175 -1.97 4.41 -2.76
C PRO A 175 -1.59 5.36 -1.62
N TRP A 176 -0.43 6.02 -1.67
CA TRP A 176 -0.02 6.98 -0.63
C TRP A 176 -0.84 8.27 -0.66
N GLN A 177 -1.33 8.70 -1.82
CA GLN A 177 -2.27 9.81 -1.90
C GLN A 177 -3.66 9.45 -1.36
N VAL A 178 -4.09 8.18 -1.47
CA VAL A 178 -5.28 7.68 -0.76
C VAL A 178 -5.05 7.70 0.76
N LEU A 179 -3.90 7.23 1.23
CA LEU A 179 -3.52 7.31 2.66
C LEU A 179 -3.55 8.76 3.16
N ALA A 180 -2.97 9.68 2.40
CA ALA A 180 -2.91 11.09 2.76
C ALA A 180 -4.31 11.70 2.87
N GLY A 181 -5.21 11.40 1.93
CA GLY A 181 -6.62 11.84 2.01
C GLY A 181 -7.36 11.29 3.23
N ALA A 182 -7.11 10.03 3.60
CA ALA A 182 -7.74 9.42 4.77
C ALA A 182 -7.20 9.96 6.11
N ALA A 183 -5.96 10.43 6.14
CA ALA A 183 -5.31 10.93 7.35
C ALA A 183 -5.48 12.45 7.58
N GLU A 184 -6.18 13.16 6.68
CA GLU A 184 -6.43 14.59 6.85
C GLU A 184 -7.12 14.89 8.19
N GLY A 185 -6.47 15.72 9.02
CA GLY A 185 -7.00 16.11 10.32
C GLY A 185 -7.03 15.00 11.38
N ALA A 186 -6.53 13.79 11.07
CA ALA A 186 -6.53 12.67 12.01
C ALA A 186 -5.49 12.82 13.14
N GLY A 187 -4.52 13.72 12.99
CA GLY A 187 -3.52 14.02 14.03
C GLY A 187 -2.54 12.87 14.32
N LEU A 188 -2.32 11.98 13.36
CA LEU A 188 -1.46 10.81 13.50
C LEU A 188 0.02 11.22 13.53
N GLY A 189 0.81 10.50 14.33
CA GLY A 189 2.28 10.51 14.24
C GLY A 189 2.77 9.43 13.27
N GLY A 190 3.93 9.64 12.65
CA GLY A 190 4.59 8.66 11.80
C GLY A 190 5.89 8.14 12.41
N GLU A 191 6.24 6.90 12.06
CA GLU A 191 7.56 6.32 12.31
C GLU A 191 8.05 5.55 11.08
N LEU A 192 9.28 5.84 10.63
CA LEU A 192 9.95 5.07 9.59
C LEU A 192 10.60 3.83 10.19
N LEU A 193 10.15 2.65 9.79
CA LEU A 193 10.63 1.36 10.30
C LEU A 193 11.65 0.70 9.38
N TYR A 194 11.63 1.02 8.09
CA TYR A 194 12.56 0.46 7.10
C TYR A 194 12.64 1.32 5.84
N GLU A 195 13.84 1.45 5.30
CA GLU A 195 14.13 2.02 3.98
C GLU A 195 15.35 1.30 3.40
N ASP A 196 15.25 0.77 2.18
CA ASP A 196 16.38 0.23 1.42
C ASP A 196 16.03 0.04 -0.07
N ALA A 197 17.03 -0.13 -0.95
CA ALA A 197 16.83 -0.40 -2.37
C ALA A 197 17.68 -1.57 -2.93
N PRO A 198 17.62 -2.79 -2.34
CA PRO A 198 18.52 -3.90 -2.63
C PRO A 198 18.44 -4.41 -4.08
N TYR A 199 17.31 -4.19 -4.77
CA TYR A 199 17.10 -4.62 -6.16
C TYR A 199 17.02 -3.43 -7.14
N GLY A 200 17.46 -2.26 -6.70
CA GLY A 200 17.25 -1.02 -7.45
C GLY A 200 15.80 -0.49 -7.39
N VAL A 201 14.98 -1.07 -6.53
CA VAL A 201 13.60 -0.66 -6.21
C VAL A 201 13.57 -0.20 -4.76
N GLY A 202 13.07 1.01 -4.50
CA GLY A 202 12.94 1.53 -3.14
C GLY A 202 11.81 0.85 -2.36
N TYR A 203 12.16 0.21 -1.25
CA TYR A 203 11.22 -0.38 -0.31
C TYR A 203 11.20 0.44 0.97
N VAL A 204 10.00 0.86 1.37
CA VAL A 204 9.75 1.66 2.57
C VAL A 204 8.70 0.97 3.43
N VAL A 205 8.89 1.01 4.75
CA VAL A 205 7.87 0.62 5.72
C VAL A 205 7.78 1.71 6.77
N ALA A 206 6.59 2.26 6.96
CA ALA A 206 6.27 3.21 8.01
C ALA A 206 5.00 2.78 8.75
N ALA A 207 4.85 3.21 10.00
CA ALA A 207 3.65 2.99 10.80
C ALA A 207 3.12 4.33 11.30
N TRP A 208 1.80 4.52 11.23
CA TRP A 208 1.11 5.72 11.69
C TRP A 208 0.14 5.37 12.82
N SER A 209 0.10 6.19 13.87
CA SER A 209 -0.78 6.00 15.05
C SER A 209 -1.11 7.29 15.77
#